data_AF-A0A2K3N369-F1
#
_entry.id   AF-A0A2K3N369-F1
#
_cell.length_a   1.000
_cell.length_b   1.000
_cell.length_c   1.000
_cell.angle_alpha   90.00
_cell.angle_beta   90.00
_cell.angle_gamma   90.00
#
_symmetry.space_group_name_H-M   'P 1'
#
loop_
_entity.id
_entity.type
_entity.pdbx_description
1 polymer ?
#
loop_
_entity_poly.entity_id
_entity_poly.type
_entity_poly.pdbx_seq_one_letter_code
_entity_poly.pdbx_strand_id
1 'polypeptide(L)'
;YCAHHVYHPKLQVDAVYDGNSDKCTLVLSGYLRVRNLSVNQLVHVSGAGDFQLCKIEVLKDPFPLNSKKNQDLMDSDEMQDVEVIRTLVPDADNQESLVVENKPDLLAGEQTWPTEEEIKKAAEDRKQKKIRKRKLPAGTSEYQAAWITNESDEEVSDSDNEDGMVLDEGDESPGQEGNEYLDLDGDGASLRLGDSEDETDNESMMEVDTREKIEDELKELKEAHAADVEYPDEVDTPLDVPARVRFAKYRGLKSFRNSSWDPKESLPQDYAKIFAFDQKNAKFFAYDNFKRIQKHVLAKALELDEEGREDCIPVGSYARLHIKDVPSAAASKLCTLAKTAPVTACGLLKHESKLSVLHFSVKKHETYDAPIKAKEELIFHVGFRQFVGRPTFSSEFINTDKNKMERFLHAGRFSVASIYAPISFPPLPTIVLKRVGEDATVAAVGSLKTVDPARIILKRVILTGYPQKVSKRKASVRHMFYNPEDVKWFKPVEIYTKRGLRGRIKEPVGTHGMLCSKPLHLL
;
A
#
# COMPACT_ATOMS: atom_id res chain seq x y z
N TYR A 1 3.50 -25.53 -4.01
CA TYR A 1 3.87 -24.50 -4.99
C TYR A 1 5.32 -24.70 -5.35
N CYS A 2 5.58 -25.27 -6.52
CA CYS A 2 6.91 -25.31 -7.14
C CYS A 2 6.67 -24.86 -8.57
N ALA A 3 7.28 -23.75 -8.99
CA ALA A 3 7.20 -23.31 -10.37
C ALA A 3 8.02 -24.24 -11.27
N HIS A 4 7.90 -24.06 -12.58
CA HIS A 4 8.62 -24.83 -13.59
C HIS A 4 10.13 -24.55 -13.46
N HIS A 5 10.86 -25.32 -12.67
CA HIS A 5 12.27 -25.09 -12.41
C HIS A 5 13.10 -25.56 -13.60
N VAL A 6 13.52 -24.65 -14.48
CA VAL A 6 14.63 -24.93 -15.39
C VAL A 6 15.89 -25.08 -14.54
N TYR A 7 16.44 -26.30 -14.45
CA TYR A 7 17.63 -26.58 -13.64
C TYR A 7 18.62 -27.47 -14.38
N HIS A 8 19.81 -26.93 -14.60
CA HIS A 8 21.02 -27.69 -14.85
C HIS A 8 22.26 -26.91 -14.33
N PRO A 9 23.29 -27.56 -13.76
CA PRO A 9 24.55 -26.91 -13.37
C PRO A 9 25.41 -26.41 -14.56
N LYS A 10 24.88 -26.49 -15.79
CA LYS A 10 25.35 -25.76 -16.97
C LYS A 10 24.13 -25.21 -17.71
N LEU A 11 23.55 -24.13 -17.20
CA LEU A 11 22.66 -23.28 -17.99
C LEU A 11 23.56 -22.43 -18.90
N GLN A 12 23.43 -22.51 -20.23
CA GLN A 12 24.01 -21.45 -21.07
C GLN A 12 23.04 -20.28 -21.09
N VAL A 13 23.57 -19.11 -20.74
CA VAL A 13 22.84 -17.84 -20.63
C VAL A 13 23.45 -16.92 -21.67
N ASP A 14 22.95 -17.03 -22.90
CA ASP A 14 23.42 -16.24 -24.03
C ASP A 14 22.49 -15.02 -24.20
N ALA A 15 23.06 -13.84 -24.44
CA ALA A 15 22.30 -12.64 -24.74
C ALA A 15 22.45 -12.30 -26.23
N VAL A 16 21.35 -12.37 -26.98
CA VAL A 16 21.30 -11.96 -28.38
C VAL A 16 20.89 -10.48 -28.42
N TYR A 17 21.82 -9.63 -28.83
CA TYR A 17 21.60 -8.19 -28.89
C TYR A 17 21.02 -7.80 -30.26
N ASP A 18 19.72 -7.57 -30.27
CA ASP A 18 19.03 -6.95 -31.40
C ASP A 18 19.41 -5.45 -31.46
N GLY A 19 19.92 -5.00 -32.61
CA GLY A 19 20.76 -3.81 -32.71
C GLY A 19 20.13 -2.48 -32.24
N ASN A 20 20.92 -1.68 -31.52
CA ASN A 20 20.60 -0.31 -31.08
C ASN A 20 19.33 -0.14 -30.21
N SER A 21 18.96 -1.14 -29.41
CA SER A 21 17.98 -0.96 -28.33
C SER A 21 18.56 -1.36 -26.96
N ASP A 22 18.08 -0.75 -25.88
CA ASP A 22 18.43 -1.13 -24.50
C ASP A 22 17.90 -2.52 -24.08
N LYS A 23 17.27 -3.25 -25.01
CA LYS A 23 16.69 -4.57 -24.82
C LYS A 23 17.42 -5.60 -25.68
N CYS A 24 17.49 -6.81 -25.17
CA CYS A 24 18.05 -7.97 -25.85
C CYS A 24 17.11 -9.18 -25.71
N THR A 25 17.23 -10.13 -26.64
CA THR A 25 16.59 -11.43 -26.55
C THR A 25 17.48 -12.34 -25.69
N LEU A 26 17.04 -12.67 -24.48
CA LEU A 26 17.79 -13.56 -23.58
C LEU A 26 17.50 -15.02 -23.91
N VAL A 27 18.54 -15.83 -24.01
CA VAL A 27 18.47 -17.24 -24.44
C VAL A 27 18.97 -18.13 -23.30
N LEU A 28 18.10 -19.01 -22.81
CA LEU A 28 18.39 -19.91 -21.68
C LEU A 28 18.23 -21.37 -22.12
N SER A 29 19.30 -22.18 -22.09
CA SER A 29 19.23 -23.62 -22.37
C SER A 29 19.27 -24.46 -21.08
N GLY A 30 18.35 -25.41 -20.95
CA GLY A 30 18.26 -26.26 -19.75
C GLY A 30 17.14 -27.29 -19.79
N TYR A 31 17.12 -28.20 -18.81
CA TYR A 31 16.07 -29.20 -18.68
C TYR A 31 14.87 -28.65 -17.91
N LEU A 32 13.67 -28.84 -18.43
CA LEU A 32 12.41 -28.54 -17.74
C LEU A 32 12.15 -29.55 -16.61
N ARG A 33 11.80 -29.05 -15.42
CA ARG A 33 11.45 -29.87 -14.26
C ARG A 33 10.11 -29.46 -13.64
N VAL A 34 9.55 -30.37 -12.85
CA VAL A 34 8.32 -30.24 -12.06
C VAL A 34 7.02 -30.25 -12.86
N ARG A 35 6.87 -29.42 -13.90
CA ARG A 35 5.61 -29.26 -14.67
C ARG A 35 5.81 -28.90 -16.13
N ASN A 36 4.82 -29.20 -16.97
CA ASN A 36 4.83 -28.88 -18.40
C ASN A 36 4.77 -27.36 -18.62
N LEU A 37 5.69 -26.81 -19.42
CA LEU A 37 5.74 -25.35 -19.69
C LEU A 37 5.02 -25.03 -21.01
N SER A 38 4.10 -24.05 -20.99
CA SER A 38 3.47 -23.53 -22.21
C SER A 38 4.11 -22.23 -22.69
N VAL A 39 4.22 -22.05 -24.01
CA VAL A 39 4.81 -20.85 -24.63
C VAL A 39 3.96 -19.59 -24.37
N ASN A 40 2.66 -19.77 -24.16
CA ASN A 40 1.70 -18.68 -23.94
C ASN A 40 1.74 -18.13 -22.50
N GLN A 41 2.53 -18.71 -21.59
CA GLN A 41 2.74 -18.23 -20.22
C GLN A 41 3.86 -17.18 -20.12
N LEU A 42 3.76 -16.32 -19.10
CA LEU A 42 4.85 -15.45 -18.68
C LEU A 42 5.93 -16.25 -17.93
N VAL A 43 7.19 -15.79 -17.96
CA VAL A 43 8.32 -16.41 -17.29
C VAL A 43 9.02 -15.40 -16.39
N HIS A 44 9.24 -15.77 -15.13
CA HIS A 44 10.11 -15.03 -14.20
C HIS A 44 11.54 -15.55 -14.30
N VAL A 45 12.50 -14.65 -14.51
CA VAL A 45 13.94 -14.96 -14.42
C VAL A 45 14.47 -14.35 -13.13
N SER A 46 14.97 -15.21 -12.23
CA SER A 46 15.47 -14.80 -10.93
C SER A 46 16.63 -13.80 -11.07
N GLY A 47 16.43 -12.59 -10.53
CA GLY A 47 17.38 -11.48 -10.63
C GLY A 47 17.15 -10.49 -11.79
N ALA A 48 16.21 -10.75 -12.71
CA ALA A 48 15.86 -9.83 -13.80
C ALA A 48 14.36 -9.44 -13.85
N GLY A 49 13.44 -10.31 -13.42
CA GLY A 49 12.00 -9.99 -13.36
C GLY A 49 11.12 -10.86 -14.25
N ASP A 50 9.95 -10.33 -14.63
CA ASP A 50 8.89 -11.03 -15.36
C ASP A 50 8.90 -10.64 -16.84
N PHE A 51 8.87 -11.62 -17.74
CA PHE A 51 9.00 -11.42 -19.18
C PHE A 51 8.07 -12.34 -19.99
N GLN A 52 7.91 -12.02 -21.28
CA GLN A 52 7.23 -12.86 -22.27
C GLN A 52 8.22 -13.76 -23.02
N LEU A 53 7.78 -14.96 -23.38
CA LEU A 53 8.49 -15.83 -24.30
C LEU A 53 8.30 -15.37 -25.75
N CYS A 54 9.35 -15.48 -26.56
CA CYS A 54 9.34 -15.25 -28.00
C CYS A 54 9.19 -16.55 -28.80
N LYS A 55 9.87 -17.62 -28.35
CA LYS A 55 9.78 -19.00 -28.84
C LYS A 55 10.43 -19.95 -27.83
N ILE A 56 10.17 -21.24 -27.96
CA ILE A 56 10.95 -22.30 -27.31
C ILE A 56 11.40 -23.32 -28.35
N GLU A 57 12.69 -23.68 -28.33
CA GLU A 57 13.25 -24.76 -29.12
C GLU A 57 13.46 -25.97 -28.20
N VAL A 58 12.75 -27.09 -28.45
CA VAL A 58 13.04 -28.38 -27.84
C VAL A 58 14.26 -28.95 -28.55
N LEU A 59 15.32 -29.20 -27.79
CA LEU A 59 16.61 -29.66 -28.29
C LEU A 59 16.81 -31.14 -27.97
N LYS A 60 17.65 -31.81 -28.77
CA LYS A 60 18.18 -33.12 -28.41
C LYS A 60 19.00 -33.03 -27.12
N ASP A 61 18.83 -34.03 -26.25
CA ASP A 61 19.56 -34.13 -24.98
C ASP A 61 21.08 -34.22 -25.25
N PRO A 62 21.91 -33.31 -24.73
CA PRO A 62 23.36 -33.36 -24.90
C PRO A 62 24.03 -34.50 -24.12
N PHE A 63 23.38 -35.02 -23.06
CA PHE A 63 23.94 -36.03 -22.16
C PHE A 63 22.91 -37.12 -21.77
N PRO A 64 22.36 -37.87 -22.75
CA PRO A 64 21.33 -38.85 -22.49
C PRO A 64 21.85 -40.01 -21.64
N LEU A 65 21.13 -40.31 -20.54
CA LEU A 65 21.44 -41.38 -19.58
C LEU A 65 21.71 -42.75 -20.23
N ASN A 66 21.04 -43.02 -21.36
CA ASN A 66 21.27 -44.20 -22.18
C ASN A 66 21.79 -43.78 -23.57
N SER A 67 23.07 -43.43 -23.67
CA SER A 67 23.76 -43.46 -24.96
C SER A 67 23.69 -44.89 -25.52
N LYS A 68 22.98 -45.08 -26.63
CA LYS A 68 22.89 -46.40 -27.26
C LYS A 68 24.28 -46.80 -27.73
N LYS A 69 24.79 -47.94 -27.24
CA LYS A 69 25.84 -48.69 -27.94
C LYS A 69 25.27 -49.16 -29.28
N ASN A 70 25.42 -48.33 -30.32
CA ASN A 70 25.39 -48.63 -31.75
C ASN A 70 25.44 -47.33 -32.57
N GLN A 71 26.60 -46.68 -32.56
CA GLN A 71 27.13 -45.87 -33.65
C GLN A 71 28.66 -45.82 -33.44
N ASP A 72 29.42 -46.02 -34.52
CA ASP A 72 30.84 -46.34 -34.42
C ASP A 72 31.70 -45.11 -34.09
N LEU A 73 32.68 -45.31 -33.22
CA LEU A 73 33.56 -44.25 -32.70
C LEU A 73 34.68 -43.92 -33.71
N MET A 74 34.32 -43.43 -34.90
CA MET A 74 35.25 -43.04 -35.97
C MET A 74 34.93 -41.73 -36.69
N ASP A 75 33.97 -40.93 -36.20
CA ASP A 75 33.85 -39.50 -36.54
C ASP A 75 33.90 -38.67 -35.25
N SER A 76 34.99 -37.92 -35.08
CA SER A 76 35.26 -37.14 -33.87
C SER A 76 35.87 -35.77 -34.17
N ASP A 77 35.30 -35.05 -35.13
CA ASP A 77 35.57 -33.61 -35.35
C ASP A 77 34.40 -32.84 -36.01
N GLU A 78 33.24 -33.46 -36.26
CA GLU A 78 32.03 -32.71 -36.60
C GLU A 78 31.52 -31.95 -35.37
N MET A 79 31.03 -30.71 -35.59
CA MET A 79 30.61 -29.83 -34.50
C MET A 79 29.41 -30.39 -33.74
N GLN A 80 29.18 -29.88 -32.52
CA GLN A 80 27.97 -30.17 -31.74
C GLN A 80 26.76 -29.47 -32.36
N ASP A 81 26.29 -29.99 -33.50
CA ASP A 81 25.14 -29.47 -34.21
C ASP A 81 23.89 -29.57 -33.34
N VAL A 82 23.29 -28.40 -33.12
CA VAL A 82 22.17 -28.22 -32.19
C VAL A 82 20.88 -28.66 -32.89
N GLU A 83 20.66 -29.97 -32.95
CA GLU A 83 19.45 -30.57 -33.50
C GLU A 83 18.20 -30.12 -32.72
N VAL A 84 17.47 -29.16 -33.31
CA VAL A 84 16.16 -28.71 -32.84
C VAL A 84 15.11 -29.75 -33.25
N ILE A 85 14.50 -30.40 -32.27
CA ILE A 85 13.49 -31.45 -32.47
C ILE A 85 12.13 -30.83 -32.77
N ARG A 86 11.75 -29.75 -32.07
CA ARG A 86 10.51 -29.00 -32.25
C ARG A 86 10.73 -27.53 -31.87
N THR A 87 10.21 -26.60 -32.66
CA THR A 87 10.12 -25.19 -32.28
C THR A 87 8.67 -24.83 -32.03
N LEU A 88 8.38 -24.27 -30.86
CA LEU A 88 7.06 -23.76 -30.49
C LEU A 88 7.10 -22.22 -30.42
N VAL A 89 6.05 -21.58 -30.93
CA VAL A 89 5.89 -20.11 -31.04
C VAL A 89 4.58 -19.76 -30.31
N PRO A 90 4.49 -18.65 -29.57
CA PRO A 90 3.26 -18.28 -28.88
C PRO A 90 2.16 -17.84 -29.86
N ASP A 91 0.90 -18.15 -29.54
CA ASP A 91 -0.24 -17.61 -30.30
C ASP A 91 -0.51 -16.18 -29.84
N ALA A 92 -0.63 -15.26 -30.79
CA ALA A 92 -0.90 -13.85 -30.49
C ALA A 92 -2.20 -13.63 -29.68
N ASP A 93 -3.21 -14.49 -29.86
CA ASP A 93 -4.51 -14.39 -29.17
C ASP A 93 -4.53 -15.06 -27.78
N ASN A 94 -3.65 -16.06 -27.52
CA ASN A 94 -3.60 -16.79 -26.26
C ASN A 94 -2.49 -16.34 -25.29
N GLN A 95 -1.48 -15.61 -25.79
CA GLN A 95 -0.32 -15.19 -24.99
C GLN A 95 -0.72 -14.23 -23.85
N GLU A 96 -0.34 -14.54 -22.61
CA GLU A 96 -0.65 -13.67 -21.46
C GLU A 96 0.17 -12.37 -21.54
N SER A 97 -0.53 -11.24 -21.39
CA SER A 97 0.06 -9.91 -21.51
C SER A 97 0.81 -9.49 -20.25
N LEU A 98 1.99 -8.89 -20.43
CA LEU A 98 2.83 -8.40 -19.33
C LEU A 98 2.29 -7.10 -18.74
N VAL A 99 1.19 -7.20 -17.98
CA VAL A 99 0.53 -6.07 -17.30
C VAL A 99 0.78 -6.16 -15.79
N VAL A 100 1.73 -5.36 -15.31
CA VAL A 100 2.07 -5.26 -13.87
C VAL A 100 1.07 -4.33 -13.17
N GLU A 101 0.97 -3.08 -13.61
CA GLU A 101 0.02 -2.10 -13.06
C GLU A 101 -1.26 -2.02 -13.89
N ASN A 102 -2.39 -1.86 -13.22
CA ASN A 102 -3.65 -1.49 -13.85
C ASN A 102 -3.60 0.00 -14.27
N LYS A 103 -4.16 0.33 -15.44
CA LYS A 103 -4.35 1.73 -15.80
C LYS A 103 -5.52 2.30 -14.96
N PRO A 104 -5.30 3.34 -14.15
CA PRO A 104 -6.38 3.91 -13.34
C PRO A 104 -7.40 4.59 -14.26
N ASP A 105 -8.68 4.28 -14.07
CA ASP A 105 -9.77 5.02 -14.70
C ASP A 105 -10.00 6.32 -13.91
N LEU A 106 -9.67 7.45 -14.53
CA LEU A 106 -9.76 8.77 -13.90
C LEU A 106 -11.23 9.19 -13.69
N LEU A 107 -12.14 8.77 -14.56
CA LEU A 107 -13.55 9.20 -14.55
C LEU A 107 -14.38 8.41 -13.52
N ALA A 108 -13.91 7.24 -13.10
CA ALA A 108 -14.60 6.37 -12.15
C ALA A 108 -14.83 7.00 -10.75
N GLY A 109 -14.14 8.10 -10.42
CA GLY A 109 -14.34 8.87 -9.19
C GLY A 109 -15.31 10.05 -9.31
N GLU A 110 -15.68 10.46 -10.53
CA GLU A 110 -16.31 11.78 -10.76
C GLU A 110 -17.83 11.73 -10.98
N GLN A 111 -18.43 10.54 -11.16
CA GLN A 111 -19.83 10.44 -11.60
C GLN A 111 -20.72 9.47 -10.80
N THR A 112 -20.74 9.63 -9.48
CA THR A 112 -21.95 9.28 -8.71
C THR A 112 -23.04 10.31 -8.98
N TRP A 113 -24.03 9.95 -9.83
CA TRP A 113 -25.29 10.69 -9.86
C TRP A 113 -25.91 10.65 -8.45
N PRO A 114 -26.21 11.80 -7.80
CA PRO A 114 -26.77 11.81 -6.45
C PRO A 114 -28.06 11.01 -6.39
N THR A 115 -28.19 10.18 -5.36
CA THR A 115 -29.39 9.34 -5.22
C THR A 115 -30.62 10.20 -4.90
N GLU A 116 -31.81 9.73 -5.27
CA GLU A 116 -33.05 10.49 -5.10
C GLU A 116 -33.35 10.83 -3.63
N GLU A 117 -32.77 10.09 -2.69
CA GLU A 117 -32.85 10.31 -1.24
C GLU A 117 -31.92 11.44 -0.77
N GLU A 118 -30.71 11.54 -1.33
CA GLU A 118 -29.75 12.62 -1.04
C GLU A 118 -30.26 13.97 -1.58
N ILE A 119 -30.87 13.96 -2.77
CA ILE A 119 -31.51 15.14 -3.37
C ILE A 119 -32.66 15.64 -2.47
N LYS A 120 -33.45 14.74 -1.88
CA LYS A 120 -34.53 15.09 -0.94
C LYS A 120 -33.98 15.67 0.36
N LYS A 121 -32.94 15.06 0.95
CA LYS A 121 -32.26 15.61 2.14
C LYS A 121 -31.70 17.01 1.90
N ALA A 122 -30.95 17.22 0.82
CA ALA A 122 -30.42 18.54 0.49
C ALA A 122 -31.53 19.60 0.28
N ALA A 123 -32.70 19.20 -0.24
CA ALA A 123 -33.86 20.06 -0.37
C ALA A 123 -34.55 20.36 0.99
N GLU A 124 -34.50 19.44 1.96
CA GLU A 124 -34.98 19.64 3.33
C GLU A 124 -34.04 20.55 4.12
N ASP A 125 -32.72 20.33 4.06
CA ASP A 125 -31.70 21.19 4.67
C ASP A 125 -31.77 22.62 4.10
N ARG A 126 -31.96 22.77 2.78
CA ARG A 126 -32.15 24.08 2.11
C ARG A 126 -33.45 24.77 2.50
N LYS A 127 -34.49 24.03 2.93
CA LYS A 127 -35.71 24.60 3.54
C LYS A 127 -35.42 25.07 4.97
N GLN A 128 -34.74 24.27 5.78
CA GLN A 128 -34.41 24.65 7.17
C GLN A 128 -33.51 25.89 7.24
N LYS A 129 -32.45 25.96 6.41
CA LYS A 129 -31.54 27.13 6.39
C LYS A 129 -32.24 28.45 6.02
N LYS A 130 -33.34 28.43 5.25
CA LYS A 130 -34.11 29.64 4.92
C LYS A 130 -34.83 30.29 6.12
N ILE A 131 -34.99 29.58 7.24
CA ILE A 131 -35.69 30.06 8.44
C ILE A 131 -34.75 30.87 9.37
N ARG A 132 -33.42 30.72 9.26
CA ARG A 132 -32.44 31.25 10.23
C ARG A 132 -31.60 32.45 9.74
N LYS A 133 -32.18 33.46 9.05
CA LYS A 133 -31.51 34.77 8.81
C LYS A 133 -32.07 35.87 9.74
N ARG A 134 -31.34 36.20 10.81
CA ARG A 134 -31.65 37.34 11.71
C ARG A 134 -31.29 38.69 11.04
N LYS A 135 -32.11 39.72 11.23
CA LYS A 135 -31.75 41.12 10.88
C LYS A 135 -31.17 41.82 12.11
N LEU A 136 -29.87 42.14 12.07
CA LEU A 136 -29.19 42.98 13.07
C LEU A 136 -29.13 44.44 12.59
N PRO A 137 -29.13 45.43 13.50
CA PRO A 137 -28.83 46.81 13.15
C PRO A 137 -27.40 46.96 12.63
N ALA A 138 -27.17 47.90 11.70
CA ALA A 138 -25.83 48.19 11.22
C ALA A 138 -24.94 48.76 12.35
N GLY A 139 -23.77 48.16 12.59
CA GLY A 139 -22.77 48.64 13.54
C GLY A 139 -22.66 47.89 14.89
N THR A 140 -23.47 46.86 15.16
CA THR A 140 -23.33 46.04 16.39
C THR A 140 -22.15 45.09 16.30
N SER A 141 -21.34 44.97 17.36
CA SER A 141 -20.28 43.96 17.44
C SER A 141 -20.82 42.57 17.80
N GLU A 142 -20.07 41.50 17.49
CA GLU A 142 -20.46 40.11 17.75
C GLU A 142 -20.83 39.85 19.22
N TYR A 143 -20.10 40.47 20.15
CA TYR A 143 -20.39 40.36 21.58
C TYR A 143 -21.70 41.05 21.96
N GLN A 144 -22.05 42.18 21.35
CA GLN A 144 -23.32 42.88 21.59
C GLN A 144 -24.51 42.09 21.00
N ALA A 145 -24.34 41.51 19.81
CA ALA A 145 -25.36 40.71 19.15
C ALA A 145 -25.79 39.46 19.94
N ALA A 146 -24.96 38.99 20.87
CA ALA A 146 -25.26 37.85 21.74
C ALA A 146 -26.24 38.16 22.90
N TRP A 147 -26.48 39.44 23.23
CA TRP A 147 -27.34 39.86 24.35
C TRP A 147 -28.71 40.38 23.93
N ILE A 148 -28.99 40.48 22.62
CA ILE A 148 -30.28 40.98 22.11
C ILE A 148 -31.27 39.81 21.96
N THR A 149 -32.10 39.62 22.98
CA THR A 149 -33.23 38.69 22.99
C THR A 149 -34.55 39.43 22.73
N ASN A 150 -35.33 39.00 21.75
CA ASN A 150 -36.70 39.48 21.57
C ASN A 150 -37.66 38.72 22.52
N GLU A 151 -38.67 39.41 23.03
CA GLU A 151 -39.68 38.88 23.97
C GLU A 151 -40.76 38.02 23.27
N SER A 152 -40.36 37.12 22.37
CA SER A 152 -41.29 36.31 21.54
C SER A 152 -40.96 34.82 21.46
N ASP A 153 -40.19 34.30 22.40
CA ASP A 153 -39.83 32.86 22.54
C ASP A 153 -40.32 32.32 23.90
N GLU A 154 -41.63 32.21 24.09
CA GLU A 154 -42.23 31.28 25.07
C GLU A 154 -42.81 30.05 24.33
N GLU A 155 -42.78 28.88 24.99
CA GLU A 155 -43.23 27.55 24.51
C GLU A 155 -42.32 26.71 23.56
N VAL A 156 -41.22 26.20 24.16
CA VAL A 156 -40.75 24.79 24.14
C VAL A 156 -40.68 23.98 22.81
N SER A 157 -39.47 23.56 22.41
CA SER A 157 -39.12 22.14 22.12
C SER A 157 -37.61 21.92 21.87
N ASP A 158 -37.08 20.74 22.21
CA ASP A 158 -35.69 20.31 21.94
C ASP A 158 -35.41 19.96 20.46
N SER A 159 -34.29 20.45 19.92
CA SER A 159 -33.34 19.65 19.11
C SER A 159 -32.01 20.38 18.88
N ASP A 160 -30.93 19.61 18.86
CA ASP A 160 -29.56 20.09 18.62
C ASP A 160 -29.30 20.51 17.15
N ASN A 161 -28.21 21.26 16.96
CA ASN A 161 -27.49 21.54 15.70
C ASN A 161 -28.13 22.59 14.74
N GLU A 162 -27.39 23.20 13.80
CA GLU A 162 -25.93 23.25 13.62
C GLU A 162 -25.51 24.67 13.17
N ASP A 163 -24.21 24.97 13.26
CA ASP A 163 -23.60 26.14 12.62
C ASP A 163 -23.56 25.97 11.07
N GLY A 164 -23.23 27.05 10.35
CA GLY A 164 -22.59 26.91 9.03
C GLY A 164 -23.36 27.47 7.83
N MET A 165 -23.26 28.78 7.66
CA MET A 165 -23.11 29.52 6.39
C MET A 165 -24.16 29.38 5.26
N VAL A 166 -24.22 30.46 4.46
CA VAL A 166 -25.06 30.65 3.28
C VAL A 166 -24.21 31.36 2.22
N LEU A 167 -24.13 30.82 1.01
CA LEU A 167 -23.72 31.57 -0.18
C LEU A 167 -24.96 32.15 -0.87
N ASP A 168 -24.78 33.24 -1.61
CA ASP A 168 -25.83 34.14 -2.09
C ASP A 168 -25.76 34.27 -3.62
N GLU A 169 -26.91 34.31 -4.33
CA GLU A 169 -26.95 34.47 -5.80
C GLU A 169 -28.37 34.84 -6.31
N GLY A 170 -28.50 36.00 -6.98
CA GLY A 170 -29.62 36.45 -7.85
C GLY A 170 -31.03 36.67 -7.23
N ASP A 171 -31.89 37.58 -7.72
CA ASP A 171 -31.78 38.73 -8.65
C ASP A 171 -32.96 39.72 -8.33
N GLU A 172 -33.49 40.71 -9.07
CA GLU A 172 -33.50 41.13 -10.49
C GLU A 172 -33.39 42.68 -10.67
N SER A 173 -33.32 43.15 -11.92
CA SER A 173 -33.36 44.56 -12.41
C SER A 173 -34.82 45.12 -12.53
N PRO A 174 -35.15 46.32 -13.12
CA PRO A 174 -34.36 47.34 -13.85
C PRO A 174 -34.67 48.84 -13.54
N GLY A 175 -33.98 49.81 -14.19
CA GLY A 175 -34.29 51.25 -13.97
C GLY A 175 -33.60 52.42 -14.71
N GLN A 176 -32.97 52.26 -15.89
CA GLN A 176 -32.63 53.30 -16.92
C GLN A 176 -31.84 54.62 -16.58
N GLU A 177 -31.05 55.06 -17.57
CA GLU A 177 -30.44 56.41 -17.80
C GLU A 177 -29.13 56.81 -17.06
N GLY A 178 -28.23 57.45 -17.83
CA GLY A 178 -26.91 57.93 -17.40
C GLY A 178 -25.78 57.51 -18.35
N ASN A 179 -25.36 58.40 -19.26
CA ASN A 179 -24.27 58.16 -20.23
C ASN A 179 -23.07 59.05 -19.93
N GLU A 180 -21.89 58.46 -19.71
CA GLU A 180 -20.60 59.14 -19.93
C GLU A 180 -19.47 58.13 -20.17
N TYR A 181 -18.63 58.41 -21.17
CA TYR A 181 -17.42 57.64 -21.51
C TYR A 181 -16.20 58.30 -20.87
N LEU A 182 -15.28 57.52 -20.30
CA LEU A 182 -13.87 57.93 -20.12
C LEU A 182 -12.97 56.68 -20.12
N ASP A 183 -12.16 56.51 -21.16
CA ASP A 183 -11.07 55.55 -21.20
C ASP A 183 -9.88 56.04 -20.37
N LEU A 184 -9.17 55.13 -19.69
CA LEU A 184 -7.76 55.28 -19.33
C LEU A 184 -7.07 53.90 -19.24
N ASP A 185 -5.91 53.78 -19.89
CA ASP A 185 -5.11 52.56 -19.99
C ASP A 185 -4.25 52.25 -18.75
N GLY A 186 -3.85 50.98 -18.63
CA GLY A 186 -2.72 50.51 -17.81
C GLY A 186 -3.12 49.96 -16.42
N ASP A 187 -2.52 48.87 -15.92
CA ASP A 187 -1.24 48.26 -16.30
C ASP A 187 -1.24 46.71 -16.11
N GLY A 188 -0.33 46.01 -16.79
CA GLY A 188 -0.30 44.54 -16.91
C GLY A 188 0.52 43.83 -15.83
N ALA A 189 -0.04 43.64 -14.63
CA ALA A 189 0.64 42.95 -13.52
C ALA A 189 0.34 41.44 -13.44
N SER A 190 1.12 40.63 -14.17
CA SER A 190 1.10 39.16 -14.00
C SER A 190 1.78 38.75 -12.69
N LEU A 191 0.98 38.54 -11.63
CA LEU A 191 1.47 38.06 -10.35
C LEU A 191 1.83 36.57 -10.43
N ARG A 192 3.13 36.31 -10.53
CA ARG A 192 3.71 34.96 -10.48
C ARG A 192 3.41 34.28 -9.15
N LEU A 193 3.14 32.99 -9.18
CA LEU A 193 3.28 32.12 -8.02
C LEU A 193 4.76 32.13 -7.61
N GLY A 194 5.05 32.65 -6.42
CA GLY A 194 6.38 32.54 -5.81
C GLY A 194 6.47 31.24 -5.03
N ASP A 195 7.11 30.22 -5.61
CA ASP A 195 7.80 29.24 -4.79
C ASP A 195 8.90 29.95 -4.00
N SER A 196 8.99 29.69 -2.70
CA SER A 196 10.07 30.21 -1.86
C SER A 196 11.26 29.27 -1.95
N GLU A 197 12.07 29.46 -2.98
CA GLU A 197 13.37 28.80 -3.18
C GLU A 197 14.36 29.22 -2.07
N ASP A 198 14.45 28.45 -0.98
CA ASP A 198 15.62 28.46 -0.09
C ASP A 198 16.73 27.57 -0.70
N GLU A 199 17.12 27.89 -1.94
CA GLU A 199 18.27 27.32 -2.64
C GLU A 199 19.57 27.84 -2.00
N THR A 200 19.95 27.24 -0.87
CA THR A 200 21.34 27.30 -0.39
C THR A 200 22.11 26.14 -1.00
N ASP A 201 23.10 26.46 -1.84
CA ASP A 201 23.96 25.51 -2.56
C ASP A 201 24.62 24.46 -1.62
N ASN A 202 23.93 23.34 -1.39
CA ASN A 202 24.53 22.12 -0.88
C ASN A 202 24.85 21.21 -2.07
N GLU A 203 25.89 21.61 -2.80
CA GLU A 203 26.47 20.85 -3.91
C GLU A 203 26.66 19.38 -3.50
N SER A 204 26.11 18.45 -4.29
CA SER A 204 25.76 17.11 -3.83
C SER A 204 26.98 16.20 -3.62
N MET A 205 27.66 16.35 -2.49
CA MET A 205 28.69 15.44 -2.05
C MET A 205 28.05 14.09 -1.70
N MET A 206 28.48 13.02 -2.36
CA MET A 206 28.12 11.65 -1.98
C MET A 206 28.81 11.31 -0.64
N GLU A 207 28.19 11.70 0.47
CA GLU A 207 28.61 11.23 1.79
C GLU A 207 28.52 9.70 1.83
N VAL A 208 29.69 9.05 1.94
CA VAL A 208 29.75 7.64 2.33
C VAL A 208 29.32 7.57 3.78
N ASP A 209 28.21 6.90 4.08
CA ASP A 209 27.66 6.76 5.43
C ASP A 209 28.75 6.31 6.42
N THR A 210 29.20 7.22 7.28
CA THR A 210 30.22 6.91 8.27
C THR A 210 29.63 5.94 9.30
N ARG A 211 30.43 4.96 9.74
CA ARG A 211 29.98 3.93 10.69
C ARG A 211 29.37 4.54 11.96
N GLU A 212 29.90 5.68 12.39
CA GLU A 212 29.43 6.47 13.53
C GLU A 212 27.98 6.96 13.33
N LYS A 213 27.62 7.52 12.16
CA LYS A 213 26.22 7.89 11.84
C LYS A 213 25.28 6.68 11.92
N ILE A 214 25.70 5.54 11.39
CA ILE A 214 24.91 4.29 11.41
C ILE A 214 24.75 3.77 12.85
N GLU A 215 25.78 3.89 13.69
CA GLU A 215 25.73 3.48 15.11
C GLU A 215 24.82 4.40 15.94
N ASP A 216 24.85 5.72 15.71
CA ASP A 216 23.96 6.68 16.38
C ASP A 216 22.51 6.53 15.92
N GLU A 217 22.22 6.39 14.61
CA GLU A 217 20.86 6.07 14.13
C GLU A 217 20.33 4.77 14.75
N LEU A 218 21.18 3.73 14.83
CA LEU A 218 20.82 2.44 15.41
C LEU A 218 20.63 2.53 16.94
N LYS A 219 21.26 3.49 17.60
CA LYS A 219 21.05 3.82 19.03
C LYS A 219 19.73 4.57 19.23
N GLU A 220 19.45 5.62 18.47
CA GLU A 220 18.14 6.30 18.48
C GLU A 220 17.01 5.31 18.19
N LEU A 221 17.21 4.37 17.24
CA LEU A 221 16.23 3.36 16.90
C LEU A 221 15.99 2.34 18.03
N LYS A 222 17.01 2.03 18.84
CA LYS A 222 16.89 1.22 20.08
C LYS A 222 16.13 1.98 21.16
N GLU A 223 16.46 3.24 21.39
CA GLU A 223 15.79 4.10 22.38
C GLU A 223 14.31 4.32 22.01
N ALA A 224 14.01 4.60 20.73
CA ALA A 224 12.65 4.69 20.22
C ALA A 224 11.87 3.36 20.28
N HIS A 225 12.54 2.22 20.13
CA HIS A 225 11.93 0.90 20.33
C HIS A 225 11.63 0.63 21.80
N ALA A 226 12.53 0.98 22.73
CA ALA A 226 12.28 0.87 24.16
C ALA A 226 11.10 1.76 24.59
N ALA A 227 11.06 3.01 24.13
CA ALA A 227 9.97 3.93 24.39
C ALA A 227 8.61 3.44 23.84
N ASP A 228 8.56 2.78 22.68
CA ASP A 228 7.31 2.20 22.14
C ASP A 228 6.88 0.92 22.89
N VAL A 229 7.79 0.22 23.57
CA VAL A 229 7.47 -0.92 24.45
C VAL A 229 6.92 -0.45 25.81
N GLU A 230 7.47 0.64 26.37
CA GLU A 230 6.99 1.22 27.64
C GLU A 230 5.71 2.06 27.46
N TYR A 231 5.62 2.84 26.37
CA TYR A 231 4.57 3.83 26.10
C TYR A 231 3.96 3.65 24.69
N PRO A 232 3.33 2.49 24.41
CA PRO A 232 2.88 2.13 23.06
C PRO A 232 1.82 3.08 22.49
N ASP A 233 2.06 3.57 21.27
CA ASP A 233 1.23 4.54 20.54
C ASP A 233 1.06 5.93 21.23
N GLU A 234 1.77 6.25 22.32
CA GLU A 234 1.70 7.56 22.98
C GLU A 234 2.47 8.65 22.20
N VAL A 235 1.85 9.82 22.04
CA VAL A 235 2.41 10.96 21.28
C VAL A 235 1.96 12.28 21.93
N ASP A 236 2.92 13.12 22.30
CA ASP A 236 2.64 14.44 22.88
C ASP A 236 2.10 15.42 21.82
N THR A 237 1.26 16.36 22.27
CA THR A 237 0.74 17.44 21.42
C THR A 237 1.78 18.56 21.24
N PRO A 238 1.93 19.15 20.04
CA PRO A 238 2.86 20.26 19.85
C PRO A 238 2.30 21.51 20.51
N LEU A 239 3.19 22.47 20.79
CA LEU A 239 2.79 23.79 21.24
C LEU A 239 2.39 24.67 20.05
N ASP A 240 3.08 24.51 18.92
CA ASP A 240 3.10 25.47 17.80
C ASP A 240 1.97 25.22 16.79
N VAL A 241 1.52 23.97 16.65
CA VAL A 241 0.49 23.55 15.68
C VAL A 241 -0.76 23.07 16.40
N PRO A 242 -1.94 23.70 16.19
CA PRO A 242 -3.20 23.28 16.80
C PRO A 242 -3.51 21.80 16.56
N ALA A 243 -3.92 21.11 17.62
CA ALA A 243 -4.07 19.65 17.59
C ALA A 243 -5.15 19.20 16.59
N ARG A 244 -6.19 20.02 16.36
CA ARG A 244 -7.20 19.73 15.32
C ARG A 244 -6.60 19.64 13.91
N VAL A 245 -5.55 20.42 13.60
CA VAL A 245 -4.89 20.44 12.29
C VAL A 245 -3.96 19.23 12.15
N ARG A 246 -3.06 19.03 13.12
CA ARG A 246 -2.12 17.89 13.13
C ARG A 246 -2.83 16.53 13.07
N PHE A 247 -4.01 16.42 13.67
CA PHE A 247 -4.79 15.18 13.73
C PHE A 247 -6.08 15.21 12.90
N ALA A 248 -6.22 16.13 11.93
CA ALA A 248 -7.44 16.26 11.11
C ALA A 248 -7.85 14.95 10.39
N LYS A 249 -6.88 14.10 10.04
CA LYS A 249 -7.09 12.79 9.39
C LYS A 249 -7.41 11.64 10.36
N TYR A 250 -7.54 11.89 11.66
CA TYR A 250 -7.86 10.88 12.68
C TYR A 250 -9.31 10.99 13.15
N ARG A 251 -9.99 9.85 13.29
CA ARG A 251 -11.36 9.76 13.84
C ARG A 251 -11.40 8.99 15.16
N GLY A 252 -12.25 9.42 16.09
CA GLY A 252 -12.46 8.72 17.36
C GLY A 252 -13.36 7.49 17.20
N LEU A 253 -12.88 6.30 17.59
CA LEU A 253 -13.67 5.06 17.57
C LEU A 253 -14.05 4.62 18.98
N LYS A 254 -15.35 4.46 19.25
CA LYS A 254 -15.89 4.01 20.55
C LYS A 254 -15.44 2.59 20.95
N SER A 255 -15.29 1.69 19.97
CA SER A 255 -14.76 0.34 20.16
C SER A 255 -14.01 -0.09 18.92
N PHE A 256 -12.72 -0.38 19.06
CA PHE A 256 -11.88 -0.84 17.95
C PHE A 256 -12.41 -2.13 17.29
N ARG A 257 -13.09 -2.99 18.05
CA ARG A 257 -13.73 -4.20 17.51
C ARG A 257 -15.05 -3.86 16.82
N ASN A 258 -16.00 -3.27 17.55
CA ASN A 258 -17.42 -3.22 17.13
C ASN A 258 -17.80 -2.06 16.19
N SER A 259 -16.98 -1.02 16.01
CA SER A 259 -17.32 0.06 15.07
C SER A 259 -17.22 -0.41 13.62
N SER A 260 -18.07 0.08 12.72
CA SER A 260 -17.81 -0.01 11.29
C SER A 260 -16.58 0.84 10.89
N TRP A 261 -16.02 0.53 9.72
CA TRP A 261 -15.04 1.32 8.96
C TRP A 261 -15.12 0.79 7.52
N ASP A 262 -15.22 1.68 6.52
CA ASP A 262 -15.33 1.26 5.13
C ASP A 262 -13.92 1.06 4.51
N PRO A 263 -13.60 -0.12 3.94
CA PRO A 263 -12.32 -0.34 3.25
C PRO A 263 -12.07 0.59 2.06
N LYS A 264 -13.10 1.19 1.46
CA LYS A 264 -13.00 2.02 0.24
C LYS A 264 -12.98 3.53 0.53
N GLU A 265 -13.05 3.91 1.80
CA GLU A 265 -12.99 5.30 2.25
C GLU A 265 -11.55 5.86 2.23
N SER A 266 -11.34 7.00 1.57
CA SER A 266 -10.06 7.73 1.53
C SER A 266 -8.84 6.96 0.96
N LEU A 267 -9.07 6.12 -0.05
CA LEU A 267 -7.99 5.38 -0.73
C LEU A 267 -6.98 6.29 -1.47
N PRO A 268 -5.66 5.98 -1.41
CA PRO A 268 -4.65 6.65 -2.24
C PRO A 268 -4.84 6.39 -3.75
N GLN A 269 -4.29 7.26 -4.61
CA GLN A 269 -4.32 7.07 -6.06
C GLN A 269 -3.66 5.76 -6.52
N ASP A 270 -2.62 5.28 -5.81
CA ASP A 270 -1.97 3.99 -6.11
C ASP A 270 -2.90 2.79 -5.89
N TYR A 271 -3.95 2.92 -5.08
CA TYR A 271 -4.97 1.87 -4.92
C TYR A 271 -5.87 1.70 -6.16
N ALA A 272 -5.82 2.61 -7.15
CA ALA A 272 -6.44 2.41 -8.46
C ALA A 272 -5.54 1.66 -9.47
N LYS A 273 -4.22 1.60 -9.20
CA LYS A 273 -3.22 0.89 -10.03
C LYS A 273 -3.11 -0.60 -9.68
N ILE A 274 -3.56 -1.01 -8.50
CA ILE A 274 -3.52 -2.42 -8.07
C ILE A 274 -4.71 -3.22 -8.61
N PHE A 275 -4.49 -4.52 -8.83
CA PHE A 275 -5.55 -5.45 -9.17
C PHE A 275 -6.23 -5.99 -7.90
N ALA A 276 -7.52 -5.72 -7.77
CA ALA A 276 -8.40 -6.34 -6.78
C ALA A 276 -9.18 -7.52 -7.40
N PHE A 277 -9.33 -8.61 -6.64
CA PHE A 277 -10.16 -9.77 -7.04
C PHE A 277 -11.66 -9.59 -6.70
N ASP A 278 -12.12 -8.33 -6.56
CA ASP A 278 -13.47 -7.95 -6.14
C ASP A 278 -14.42 -7.84 -7.35
N GLN A 279 -14.97 -8.97 -7.81
CA GLN A 279 -15.94 -8.98 -8.90
C GLN A 279 -17.33 -8.48 -8.47
N LYS A 280 -17.56 -7.16 -8.57
CA LYS A 280 -18.83 -6.43 -8.84
C LYS A 280 -20.14 -6.79 -8.07
N ASN A 281 -20.17 -7.79 -7.20
CA ASN A 281 -21.33 -8.27 -6.46
C ASN A 281 -20.95 -8.44 -4.97
N ALA A 282 -20.80 -7.31 -4.28
CA ALA A 282 -20.41 -7.24 -2.87
C ALA A 282 -21.51 -7.75 -1.93
N LYS A 283 -21.68 -9.08 -1.85
CA LYS A 283 -22.58 -9.75 -0.88
C LYS A 283 -22.00 -10.99 -0.20
N PHE A 284 -20.83 -11.48 -0.63
CA PHE A 284 -20.08 -12.53 0.05
C PHE A 284 -18.58 -12.21 0.07
N PHE A 285 -17.92 -12.55 1.18
CA PHE A 285 -16.59 -12.10 1.60
C PHE A 285 -15.48 -12.28 0.55
N ALA A 286 -14.70 -11.21 0.29
CA ALA A 286 -13.62 -11.17 -0.71
C ALA A 286 -12.55 -12.28 -0.52
N TYR A 287 -12.24 -12.62 0.73
CA TYR A 287 -11.34 -13.71 1.11
C TYR A 287 -11.68 -15.07 0.45
N ASP A 288 -12.97 -15.36 0.25
CA ASP A 288 -13.40 -16.62 -0.34
C ASP A 288 -13.20 -16.63 -1.87
N ASN A 289 -13.28 -15.47 -2.52
CA ASN A 289 -13.03 -15.32 -3.95
C ASN A 289 -11.57 -15.56 -4.32
N PHE A 290 -10.60 -15.05 -3.54
CA PHE A 290 -9.18 -15.33 -3.79
C PHE A 290 -8.89 -16.84 -3.73
N LYS A 291 -9.45 -17.58 -2.76
CA LYS A 291 -9.31 -19.04 -2.67
C LYS A 291 -9.96 -19.78 -3.84
N ARG A 292 -11.11 -19.30 -4.34
CA ARG A 292 -11.77 -19.87 -5.53
C ARG A 292 -10.91 -19.68 -6.78
N ILE A 293 -10.37 -18.47 -6.97
CA ILE A 293 -9.47 -18.14 -8.09
C ILE A 293 -8.18 -18.97 -7.99
N GLN A 294 -7.54 -19.03 -6.82
CA GLN A 294 -6.36 -19.87 -6.54
C GLN A 294 -6.61 -21.34 -6.90
N LYS A 295 -7.75 -21.91 -6.50
CA LYS A 295 -8.14 -23.29 -6.89
C LYS A 295 -8.32 -23.45 -8.39
N HIS A 296 -8.99 -22.51 -9.05
CA HIS A 296 -9.24 -22.55 -10.49
C HIS A 296 -7.96 -22.39 -11.31
N VAL A 297 -7.05 -21.49 -10.90
CA VAL A 297 -5.72 -21.33 -11.54
C VAL A 297 -4.85 -22.57 -11.32
N LEU A 298 -4.88 -23.18 -10.14
CA LEU A 298 -4.21 -24.45 -9.86
C LEU A 298 -4.77 -25.62 -10.68
N ALA A 299 -6.10 -25.69 -10.85
CA ALA A 299 -6.76 -26.70 -11.68
C ALA A 299 -6.36 -26.54 -13.16
N LYS A 300 -6.45 -25.34 -13.73
CA LYS A 300 -5.97 -25.09 -15.10
C LYS A 300 -4.46 -25.33 -15.27
N ALA A 301 -3.68 -25.17 -14.21
CA ALA A 301 -2.26 -25.53 -14.22
C ALA A 301 -1.98 -27.04 -14.07
N LEU A 302 -2.99 -27.86 -13.75
CA LEU A 302 -2.95 -29.33 -13.85
C LEU A 302 -3.49 -29.81 -15.20
N GLU A 303 -4.50 -29.15 -15.76
CA GLU A 303 -4.98 -29.36 -17.16
C GLU A 303 -3.88 -29.10 -18.21
N LEU A 304 -2.77 -28.43 -17.85
CA LEU A 304 -1.57 -28.24 -18.68
C LEU A 304 -0.52 -29.36 -18.47
N ASP A 305 -0.57 -30.07 -17.33
CA ASP A 305 0.25 -31.26 -17.08
C ASP A 305 -0.33 -32.50 -17.80
N GLU A 306 -1.59 -32.46 -18.26
CA GLU A 306 -2.25 -33.51 -19.06
C GLU A 306 -1.66 -33.64 -20.48
N GLU A 307 -1.47 -34.88 -20.94
CA GLU A 307 -0.82 -35.20 -22.22
C GLU A 307 -1.71 -34.86 -23.43
N GLY A 308 -1.14 -34.22 -24.45
CA GLY A 308 -1.80 -34.02 -25.76
C GLY A 308 -1.96 -32.58 -26.27
N ARG A 309 -1.42 -31.56 -25.58
CA ARG A 309 -1.35 -30.17 -26.11
C ARG A 309 -0.04 -29.95 -26.88
N GLU A 310 -0.12 -29.36 -28.08
CA GLU A 310 1.08 -29.05 -28.88
C GLU A 310 1.81 -27.80 -28.36
N ASP A 311 1.10 -26.84 -27.77
CA ASP A 311 1.62 -25.58 -27.20
C ASP A 311 2.29 -25.73 -25.82
N CYS A 312 2.63 -26.96 -25.42
CA CYS A 312 3.23 -27.34 -24.13
C CYS A 312 4.42 -28.30 -24.29
N ILE A 313 5.46 -28.13 -23.47
CA ILE A 313 6.65 -29.00 -23.48
C ILE A 313 6.66 -29.88 -22.23
N PRO A 314 6.82 -31.21 -22.37
CA PRO A 314 6.78 -32.13 -21.24
C PRO A 314 7.99 -32.01 -20.31
N VAL A 315 7.79 -32.40 -19.05
CA VAL A 315 8.85 -32.50 -18.04
C VAL A 315 9.97 -33.44 -18.50
N GLY A 316 11.22 -33.04 -18.28
CA GLY A 316 12.42 -33.80 -18.63
C GLY A 316 13.03 -33.44 -19.98
N SER A 317 12.31 -32.75 -20.88
CA SER A 317 12.88 -32.25 -22.12
C SER A 317 14.00 -31.23 -21.89
N TYR A 318 15.07 -31.31 -22.67
CA TYR A 318 16.05 -30.24 -22.82
C TYR A 318 15.47 -29.19 -23.78
N ALA A 319 15.45 -27.94 -23.35
CA ALA A 319 14.79 -26.86 -24.08
C ALA A 319 15.59 -25.55 -24.00
N ARG A 320 15.45 -24.73 -25.04
CA ARG A 320 16.06 -23.41 -25.17
C ARG A 320 14.96 -22.36 -25.23
N LEU A 321 14.82 -21.61 -24.14
CA LEU A 321 13.85 -20.53 -24.00
C LEU A 321 14.42 -19.25 -24.63
N HIS A 322 13.67 -18.63 -25.54
CA HIS A 322 13.97 -17.27 -26.01
C HIS A 322 13.02 -16.30 -25.32
N ILE A 323 13.56 -15.43 -24.48
CA ILE A 323 12.83 -14.46 -23.66
C ILE A 323 12.96 -13.07 -24.27
N LYS A 324 11.82 -12.42 -24.49
CA LYS A 324 11.70 -11.14 -25.19
C LYS A 324 11.89 -9.94 -24.25
N ASP A 325 12.31 -8.81 -24.82
CA ASP A 325 12.29 -7.48 -24.16
C ASP A 325 13.13 -7.36 -22.86
N VAL A 326 14.14 -8.21 -22.65
CA VAL A 326 14.97 -8.19 -21.42
C VAL A 326 15.96 -7.01 -21.46
N PRO A 327 16.08 -6.17 -20.41
CA PRO A 327 17.06 -5.08 -20.38
C PRO A 327 18.51 -5.57 -20.47
N SER A 328 19.32 -4.91 -21.30
CA SER A 328 20.74 -5.21 -21.53
C SER A 328 21.57 -5.22 -20.23
N ALA A 329 21.30 -4.27 -19.34
CA ALA A 329 21.92 -4.13 -18.02
C ALA A 329 21.51 -5.23 -17.01
N ALA A 330 20.43 -5.97 -17.27
CA ALA A 330 20.04 -7.16 -16.51
C ALA A 330 20.65 -8.42 -17.14
N ALA A 331 20.58 -8.56 -18.47
CA ALA A 331 21.15 -9.70 -19.19
C ALA A 331 22.67 -9.82 -18.98
N SER A 332 23.43 -8.73 -19.12
CA SER A 332 24.88 -8.70 -18.85
C SER A 332 25.25 -9.14 -17.42
N LYS A 333 24.44 -8.75 -16.42
CA LYS A 333 24.58 -9.23 -15.04
C LYS A 333 24.28 -10.72 -14.93
N LEU A 334 23.22 -11.21 -15.56
CA LEU A 334 22.88 -12.64 -15.59
C LEU A 334 23.96 -13.48 -16.29
N CYS A 335 24.50 -13.07 -17.45
CA CYS A 335 25.59 -13.74 -18.15
C CYS A 335 26.90 -13.78 -17.33
N THR A 336 27.08 -12.82 -16.41
CA THR A 336 28.20 -12.81 -15.47
C THR A 336 27.94 -13.74 -14.29
N LEU A 337 26.76 -13.64 -13.67
CA LEU A 337 26.33 -14.49 -12.56
C LEU A 337 26.24 -15.97 -12.93
N ALA A 338 25.81 -16.30 -14.16
CA ALA A 338 25.71 -17.68 -14.66
C ALA A 338 27.04 -18.46 -14.65
N LYS A 339 28.18 -17.75 -14.57
CA LYS A 339 29.52 -18.36 -14.44
C LYS A 339 29.86 -18.77 -13.00
N THR A 340 29.16 -18.24 -12.01
CA THR A 340 29.45 -18.40 -10.58
C THR A 340 28.28 -18.94 -9.75
N ALA A 341 27.04 -18.77 -10.23
CA ALA A 341 25.81 -19.13 -9.54
C ALA A 341 24.74 -19.61 -10.54
N PRO A 342 23.84 -20.55 -10.15
CA PRO A 342 22.79 -21.03 -11.04
C PRO A 342 21.72 -19.95 -11.27
N VAL A 343 21.51 -19.58 -12.53
CA VAL A 343 20.35 -18.78 -12.95
C VAL A 343 19.14 -19.72 -13.06
N THR A 344 18.00 -19.34 -12.49
CA THR A 344 16.73 -20.08 -12.61
C THR A 344 15.67 -19.26 -13.32
N ALA A 345 14.99 -19.90 -14.27
CA ALA A 345 13.77 -19.40 -14.88
C ALA A 345 12.57 -20.23 -14.40
N CYS A 346 11.44 -19.57 -14.17
CA CYS A 346 10.21 -20.13 -13.61
C CYS A 346 9.00 -19.67 -14.43
N GLY A 347 8.25 -20.61 -15.01
CA GLY A 347 6.94 -20.30 -15.60
C GLY A 347 5.96 -19.78 -14.54
N LEU A 348 5.25 -18.70 -14.86
CA LEU A 348 4.28 -18.05 -13.98
C LEU A 348 2.87 -18.61 -14.17
N LEU A 349 2.07 -18.55 -13.11
CA LEU A 349 0.65 -18.82 -13.20
C LEU A 349 -0.14 -17.58 -13.62
N LYS A 350 -1.34 -17.83 -14.16
CA LYS A 350 -2.30 -16.80 -14.57
C LYS A 350 -2.41 -15.71 -13.52
N HIS A 351 -2.15 -14.46 -13.94
CA HIS A 351 -2.25 -13.24 -13.13
C HIS A 351 -1.17 -13.05 -12.04
N GLU A 352 -0.11 -13.86 -11.96
CA GLU A 352 0.99 -13.62 -10.99
C GLU A 352 1.87 -12.41 -11.32
N SER A 353 1.83 -11.88 -12.55
CA SER A 353 2.54 -10.67 -12.95
C SER A 353 1.91 -9.37 -12.42
N LYS A 354 0.63 -9.41 -12.04
CA LYS A 354 -0.17 -8.25 -11.66
C LYS A 354 0.17 -7.76 -10.24
N LEU A 355 0.18 -6.45 -10.03
CA LEU A 355 0.42 -5.83 -8.73
C LEU A 355 -0.81 -5.91 -7.81
N SER A 356 -0.64 -6.27 -6.54
CA SER A 356 -1.69 -6.19 -5.51
C SER A 356 -1.11 -6.02 -4.10
N VAL A 357 -1.97 -6.01 -3.07
CA VAL A 357 -1.57 -5.94 -1.66
C VAL A 357 -1.41 -7.36 -1.11
N LEU A 358 -0.18 -7.73 -0.76
CA LEU A 358 0.17 -9.02 -0.17
C LEU A 358 0.32 -8.90 1.35
N HIS A 359 -0.16 -9.91 2.08
CA HIS A 359 -0.05 -10.01 3.52
C HIS A 359 0.76 -11.23 3.93
N PHE A 360 1.87 -10.99 4.61
CA PHE A 360 2.79 -12.01 5.10
C PHE A 360 2.63 -12.15 6.62
N SER A 361 2.49 -13.39 7.11
CA SER A 361 2.63 -13.69 8.54
C SER A 361 4.11 -13.81 8.85
N VAL A 362 4.66 -12.91 9.67
CA VAL A 362 6.11 -12.75 9.88
C VAL A 362 6.44 -12.78 11.37
N LYS A 363 7.48 -13.55 11.74
CA LYS A 363 8.11 -13.57 13.07
C LYS A 363 9.55 -13.07 12.93
N LYS A 364 9.97 -12.16 13.82
CA LYS A 364 11.38 -11.70 13.91
C LYS A 364 12.32 -12.90 14.10
N HIS A 365 13.46 -12.93 13.42
CA HIS A 365 14.42 -14.03 13.55
C HIS A 365 15.18 -13.93 14.89
N GLU A 366 15.49 -15.09 15.49
CA GLU A 366 16.05 -15.15 16.86
C GLU A 366 17.53 -14.73 16.93
N THR A 367 18.23 -14.68 15.79
CA THR A 367 19.58 -14.12 15.69
C THR A 367 19.61 -12.62 15.34
N TYR A 368 18.45 -11.96 15.27
CA TYR A 368 18.36 -10.57 14.83
C TYR A 368 17.83 -9.67 15.96
N ASP A 369 18.74 -9.17 16.79
CA ASP A 369 18.39 -8.36 17.97
C ASP A 369 17.96 -6.92 17.64
N ALA A 370 18.54 -6.32 16.59
CA ALA A 370 18.27 -4.92 16.24
C ALA A 370 16.76 -4.66 15.97
N PRO A 371 16.24 -3.47 16.31
CA PRO A 371 14.86 -3.11 16.02
C PRO A 371 14.61 -2.98 14.51
N ILE A 372 13.39 -3.29 14.09
CA ILE A 372 12.93 -3.16 12.70
C ILE A 372 11.69 -2.26 12.69
N LYS A 373 11.76 -1.14 11.97
CA LYS A 373 10.76 -0.07 11.94
C LYS A 373 9.71 -0.34 10.86
N ALA A 374 8.45 -0.01 11.10
CA ALA A 374 7.46 -0.05 10.03
C ALA A 374 7.79 1.00 8.95
N LYS A 375 7.61 0.62 7.68
CA LYS A 375 8.07 1.36 6.47
C LYS A 375 9.59 1.45 6.27
N GLU A 376 10.39 0.72 7.04
CA GLU A 376 11.81 0.50 6.74
C GLU A 376 11.98 -0.37 5.48
N GLU A 377 13.10 -0.25 4.78
CA GLU A 377 13.33 -0.98 3.54
C GLU A 377 13.85 -2.40 3.80
N LEU A 378 13.13 -3.40 3.30
CA LEU A 378 13.42 -4.81 3.52
C LEU A 378 13.32 -5.60 2.20
N ILE A 379 14.14 -6.64 2.10
CA ILE A 379 14.22 -7.52 0.93
C ILE A 379 13.37 -8.76 1.21
N PHE A 380 12.30 -8.95 0.44
CA PHE A 380 11.38 -10.08 0.55
C PHE A 380 11.73 -11.15 -0.48
N HIS A 381 12.08 -12.34 -0.01
CA HIS A 381 12.19 -13.56 -0.82
C HIS A 381 10.90 -14.37 -0.62
N VAL A 382 10.10 -14.51 -1.68
CA VAL A 382 8.76 -15.13 -1.66
C VAL A 382 8.73 -16.26 -2.69
N GLY A 383 8.97 -17.49 -2.23
CA GLY A 383 9.18 -18.62 -3.13
C GLY A 383 10.39 -18.40 -4.04
N PHE A 384 10.14 -18.19 -5.33
CA PHE A 384 11.18 -17.92 -6.35
C PHE A 384 11.34 -16.42 -6.67
N ARG A 385 10.43 -15.55 -6.22
CA ARG A 385 10.48 -14.10 -6.44
C ARG A 385 11.32 -13.43 -5.35
N GLN A 386 12.10 -12.41 -5.74
CA GLN A 386 12.74 -11.47 -4.82
C GLN A 386 12.31 -10.06 -5.18
N PHE A 387 11.90 -9.27 -4.18
CA PHE A 387 11.59 -7.84 -4.34
C PHE A 387 11.99 -7.05 -3.10
N VAL A 388 12.19 -5.75 -3.27
CA VAL A 388 12.52 -4.82 -2.18
C VAL A 388 11.30 -3.94 -1.92
N GLY A 389 11.02 -3.62 -0.66
CA GLY A 389 10.02 -2.61 -0.34
C GLY A 389 9.79 -2.39 1.15
N ARG A 390 8.81 -1.54 1.46
CA ARG A 390 8.66 -0.89 2.77
C ARG A 390 7.35 -1.33 3.45
N PRO A 391 7.33 -2.42 4.23
CA PRO A 391 6.10 -3.03 4.73
C PRO A 391 5.48 -2.22 5.88
N THR A 392 4.15 -2.31 5.98
CA THR A 392 3.43 -1.90 7.19
C THR A 392 3.16 -3.12 8.07
N PHE A 393 3.68 -3.11 9.30
CA PHE A 393 3.41 -4.15 10.29
C PHE A 393 2.07 -3.90 10.99
N SER A 394 1.34 -4.98 11.27
CA SER A 394 0.04 -4.90 11.95
C SER A 394 -0.18 -6.08 12.89
N SER A 395 -0.81 -5.79 14.04
CA SER A 395 -1.26 -6.80 14.99
C SER A 395 -2.53 -7.46 14.46
N GLU A 396 -2.55 -8.78 14.36
CA GLU A 396 -3.76 -9.49 13.94
C GLU A 396 -4.64 -9.87 15.13
N PHE A 397 -5.94 -9.58 15.03
CA PHE A 397 -6.94 -9.98 16.02
C PHE A 397 -7.99 -10.89 15.38
N ILE A 398 -8.30 -11.99 16.06
CA ILE A 398 -9.38 -12.88 15.66
C ILE A 398 -10.72 -12.14 15.82
N ASN A 399 -11.61 -12.28 14.84
CA ASN A 399 -12.93 -11.62 14.76
C ASN A 399 -12.89 -10.08 14.78
N THR A 400 -12.00 -9.45 14.02
CA THR A 400 -12.04 -8.00 13.74
C THR A 400 -11.39 -7.67 12.39
N ASP A 401 -12.08 -6.90 11.54
CA ASP A 401 -11.62 -6.59 10.16
C ASP A 401 -10.51 -5.52 10.13
N LYS A 402 -10.47 -4.67 11.17
CA LYS A 402 -9.45 -3.64 11.38
C LYS A 402 -8.27 -4.20 12.18
N ASN A 403 -7.06 -3.91 11.73
CA ASN A 403 -5.83 -4.34 12.37
C ASN A 403 -5.08 -3.12 12.91
N LYS A 404 -4.52 -3.17 14.12
CA LYS A 404 -3.72 -2.04 14.65
C LYS A 404 -2.38 -2.04 13.93
N MET A 405 -1.94 -0.89 13.41
CA MET A 405 -0.57 -0.74 12.96
C MET A 405 0.39 -0.88 14.14
N GLU A 406 1.52 -1.53 13.90
CA GLU A 406 2.65 -1.62 14.82
C GLU A 406 3.78 -0.72 14.31
N ARG A 407 4.43 0.05 15.20
CA ARG A 407 5.55 0.93 14.80
C ARG A 407 6.86 0.16 14.60
N PHE A 408 6.99 -0.97 15.27
CA PHE A 408 8.14 -1.89 15.18
C PHE A 408 7.70 -3.35 15.18
N LEU A 409 8.50 -4.22 14.57
CA LEU A 409 8.36 -5.68 14.68
C LEU A 409 9.00 -6.17 16.00
N HIS A 410 8.19 -6.37 17.04
CA HIS A 410 8.69 -6.93 18.31
C HIS A 410 9.08 -8.41 18.14
N ALA A 411 10.02 -8.86 18.97
CA ALA A 411 10.41 -10.27 19.05
C ALA A 411 9.30 -11.17 19.62
N GLY A 412 9.41 -12.48 19.40
CA GLY A 412 8.54 -13.51 19.99
C GLY A 412 7.12 -13.64 19.40
N ARG A 413 6.52 -12.55 18.91
CA ARG A 413 5.18 -12.58 18.28
C ARG A 413 5.23 -12.77 16.76
N PHE A 414 4.13 -13.26 16.20
CA PHE A 414 3.81 -13.13 14.78
C PHE A 414 3.07 -11.80 14.56
N SER A 415 3.49 -11.03 13.56
CA SER A 415 2.82 -9.82 13.09
C SER A 415 2.57 -9.93 11.58
N VAL A 416 1.53 -9.25 11.08
CA VAL A 416 1.19 -9.28 9.65
C VAL A 416 1.84 -8.09 8.95
N ALA A 417 2.84 -8.37 8.11
CA ALA A 417 3.50 -7.41 7.24
C ALA A 417 2.71 -7.26 5.93
N SER A 418 2.39 -6.02 5.55
CA SER A 418 1.54 -5.72 4.39
C SER A 418 2.27 -4.76 3.43
N ILE A 419 2.28 -5.12 2.14
CA ILE A 419 3.14 -4.51 1.12
C ILE A 419 2.52 -4.65 -0.28
N TYR A 420 2.79 -3.71 -1.18
CA TYR A 420 2.47 -3.86 -2.61
C TYR A 420 3.51 -4.75 -3.29
N ALA A 421 3.09 -5.81 -3.98
CA ALA A 421 3.98 -6.70 -4.71
C ALA A 421 3.23 -7.47 -5.83
N PRO A 422 3.94 -8.11 -6.77
CA PRO A 422 3.32 -9.01 -7.74
C PRO A 422 2.57 -10.15 -7.03
N ILE A 423 1.35 -10.43 -7.49
CA ILE A 423 0.48 -11.46 -6.92
C ILE A 423 1.20 -12.79 -6.94
N SER A 424 1.23 -13.45 -5.79
CA SER A 424 1.80 -14.78 -5.64
C SER A 424 0.76 -15.64 -4.93
N PHE A 425 0.58 -16.88 -5.34
CA PHE A 425 -0.45 -17.74 -4.76
C PHE A 425 0.09 -18.57 -3.57
N PRO A 426 -0.57 -18.56 -2.39
CA PRO A 426 -0.17 -19.37 -1.24
C PRO A 426 -0.25 -20.90 -1.48
N PRO A 427 0.33 -21.74 -0.61
CA PRO A 427 1.27 -21.38 0.46
C PRO A 427 2.68 -21.20 -0.11
N LEU A 428 3.32 -20.08 0.26
CA LEU A 428 4.72 -19.80 -0.04
C LEU A 428 5.45 -19.42 1.25
N PRO A 429 6.62 -20.01 1.55
CA PRO A 429 7.48 -19.51 2.61
C PRO A 429 8.01 -18.13 2.23
N THR A 430 8.36 -17.34 3.23
CA THR A 430 8.88 -15.98 3.03
C THR A 430 10.04 -15.72 3.98
N ILE A 431 11.17 -15.28 3.42
CA ILE A 431 12.36 -14.87 4.17
C ILE A 431 12.50 -13.36 3.94
N VAL A 432 12.69 -12.62 5.03
CA VAL A 432 12.85 -11.17 5.01
C VAL A 432 14.29 -10.85 5.43
N LEU A 433 15.08 -10.32 4.49
CA LEU A 433 16.44 -9.88 4.75
C LEU A 433 16.46 -8.36 4.98
N LYS A 434 17.33 -7.90 5.88
CA LYS A 434 17.71 -6.49 5.98
C LYS A 434 19.14 -6.33 5.48
N ARG A 435 19.35 -5.40 4.55
CA ARG A 435 20.69 -4.96 4.14
C ARG A 435 21.30 -4.08 5.24
N VAL A 436 22.56 -4.31 5.57
CA VAL A 436 23.35 -3.52 6.51
C VAL A 436 24.72 -3.32 5.89
N GLY A 437 24.97 -2.15 5.30
CA GLY A 437 26.09 -1.97 4.38
C GLY A 437 25.91 -2.82 3.12
N GLU A 438 26.93 -3.59 2.75
CA GLU A 438 26.86 -4.51 1.60
C GLU A 438 26.14 -5.83 1.93
N ASP A 439 26.22 -6.29 3.18
CA ASP A 439 25.70 -7.59 3.63
C ASP A 439 24.17 -7.63 3.80
N ALA A 440 23.58 -8.79 3.57
CA ALA A 440 22.15 -9.06 3.76
C ALA A 440 21.91 -10.07 4.89
N THR A 441 21.34 -9.61 6.01
CA THR A 441 21.11 -10.41 7.22
C THR A 441 19.66 -10.91 7.31
N VAL A 442 19.43 -12.12 7.82
CA VAL A 442 18.07 -12.67 8.03
C VAL A 442 17.41 -11.96 9.21
N ALA A 443 16.50 -11.03 8.90
CA ALA A 443 15.83 -10.19 9.89
C ALA A 443 14.52 -10.83 10.40
N ALA A 444 13.78 -11.51 9.52
CA ALA A 444 12.55 -12.20 9.89
C ALA A 444 12.21 -13.38 8.95
N VAL A 445 11.40 -14.32 9.45
CA VAL A 445 10.95 -15.51 8.72
C VAL A 445 9.43 -15.61 8.82
N GLY A 446 8.76 -16.07 7.76
CA GLY A 446 7.31 -16.06 7.66
C GLY A 446 6.76 -16.86 6.50
N SER A 447 5.51 -16.57 6.15
CA SER A 447 4.82 -17.14 4.98
C SER A 447 3.78 -16.17 4.42
N LEU A 448 3.53 -16.26 3.12
CA LEU A 448 2.45 -15.53 2.47
C LEU A 448 1.10 -16.08 2.94
N LYS A 449 0.30 -15.22 3.58
CA LYS A 449 -0.99 -15.59 4.18
C LYS A 449 -2.15 -15.37 3.20
N THR A 450 -2.26 -14.16 2.65
CA THR A 450 -3.36 -13.74 1.77
C THR A 450 -2.91 -12.64 0.82
N VAL A 451 -3.68 -12.44 -0.25
CA VAL A 451 -3.63 -11.27 -1.14
C VAL A 451 -5.02 -10.63 -1.07
N ASP A 452 -5.13 -9.44 -0.47
CA ASP A 452 -6.43 -8.80 -0.21
C ASP A 452 -6.31 -7.28 0.03
N PRO A 453 -6.62 -6.42 -0.97
CA PRO A 453 -6.53 -4.98 -0.78
C PRO A 453 -7.56 -4.42 0.23
N ALA A 454 -8.58 -5.18 0.63
CA ALA A 454 -9.62 -4.71 1.57
C ALA A 454 -9.20 -4.79 3.06
N ARG A 455 -8.02 -5.34 3.40
CA ARG A 455 -7.58 -5.47 4.80
C ARG A 455 -7.22 -4.11 5.41
N ILE A 456 -8.09 -3.60 6.28
CA ILE A 456 -7.91 -2.31 6.96
C ILE A 456 -6.78 -2.39 8.01
N ILE A 457 -5.82 -1.45 7.92
CA ILE A 457 -4.73 -1.24 8.90
C ILE A 457 -4.82 0.18 9.45
N LEU A 458 -5.00 0.32 10.77
CA LEU A 458 -5.23 1.60 11.43
C LEU A 458 -4.06 2.00 12.33
N LYS A 459 -3.45 3.16 12.07
CA LYS A 459 -2.53 3.80 13.00
C LYS A 459 -3.29 4.37 14.20
N ARG A 460 -2.97 3.90 15.40
CA ARG A 460 -3.41 4.51 16.66
C ARG A 460 -2.49 5.67 17.03
N VAL A 461 -3.04 6.65 17.72
CA VAL A 461 -2.33 7.66 18.50
C VAL A 461 -3.04 7.79 19.85
N ILE A 462 -2.29 7.96 20.93
CA ILE A 462 -2.79 8.21 22.28
C ILE A 462 -2.23 9.56 22.72
N LEU A 463 -3.11 10.53 22.96
CA LEU A 463 -2.71 11.82 23.54
C LEU A 463 -2.67 11.69 25.06
N THR A 464 -1.52 12.07 25.62
CA THR A 464 -1.22 12.06 27.06
C THR A 464 -1.88 13.26 27.77
N GLY A 465 -1.87 13.30 29.11
CA GLY A 465 -2.43 14.42 29.85
C GLY A 465 -2.61 14.13 31.34
N TYR A 466 -2.39 15.15 32.17
CA TYR A 466 -2.26 14.99 33.62
C TYR A 466 -3.47 15.59 34.37
N PRO A 467 -4.16 14.83 35.24
CA PRO A 467 -5.27 15.34 36.04
C PRO A 467 -4.76 16.20 37.20
N GLN A 468 -4.94 17.52 37.12
CA GLN A 468 -4.45 18.48 38.11
C GLN A 468 -5.41 18.66 39.30
N LYS A 469 -6.74 18.61 39.05
CA LYS A 469 -7.76 18.72 40.11
C LYS A 469 -8.80 17.61 39.92
N VAL A 470 -9.06 16.82 40.97
CA VAL A 470 -10.01 15.70 40.94
C VAL A 470 -11.11 15.94 41.96
N SER A 471 -12.36 15.67 41.56
CA SER A 471 -13.57 15.77 42.37
C SER A 471 -14.48 14.56 42.11
N LYS A 472 -15.43 14.29 43.01
CA LYS A 472 -16.23 13.04 43.05
C LYS A 472 -16.84 12.59 41.72
N ARG A 473 -17.14 13.52 40.79
CA ARG A 473 -17.69 13.23 39.44
C ARG A 473 -17.09 14.13 38.33
N LYS A 474 -15.93 14.76 38.56
CA LYS A 474 -15.25 15.65 37.59
C LYS A 474 -13.73 15.61 37.76
N ALA A 475 -12.98 15.70 36.67
CA ALA A 475 -11.54 15.96 36.72
C ALA A 475 -11.17 17.13 35.80
N SER A 476 -10.19 17.94 36.20
CA SER A 476 -9.55 18.96 35.35
C SER A 476 -8.21 18.41 34.87
N VAL A 477 -8.03 18.30 33.56
CA VAL A 477 -6.82 17.74 32.92
C VAL A 477 -6.07 18.85 32.19
N ARG A 478 -4.73 18.83 32.29
CA ARG A 478 -3.80 19.77 31.68
C ARG A 478 -2.78 19.02 30.80
N HIS A 479 -2.14 19.71 29.86
CA HIS A 479 -1.11 19.20 28.94
C HIS A 479 -1.59 18.15 27.91
N MET A 480 -2.91 17.94 27.78
CA MET A 480 -3.47 17.17 26.67
C MET A 480 -3.65 18.05 25.42
N PHE A 481 -4.11 19.28 25.61
CA PHE A 481 -4.25 20.32 24.58
C PHE A 481 -3.80 21.67 25.14
N TYR A 482 -3.46 22.59 24.23
CA TYR A 482 -3.04 23.96 24.56
C TYR A 482 -4.04 25.02 24.13
N ASN A 483 -4.92 24.72 23.16
CA ASN A 483 -5.99 25.60 22.69
C ASN A 483 -7.37 25.14 23.19
N PRO A 484 -8.32 26.05 23.48
CA PRO A 484 -9.66 25.67 23.95
C PRO A 484 -10.55 25.17 22.81
N GLU A 485 -10.22 25.51 21.57
CA GLU A 485 -10.89 25.04 20.35
C GLU A 485 -10.60 23.57 20.08
N ASP A 486 -9.36 23.13 20.29
CA ASP A 486 -8.98 21.72 20.13
C ASP A 486 -9.77 20.85 21.13
N VAL A 487 -9.97 21.33 22.37
CA VAL A 487 -10.84 20.68 23.37
C VAL A 487 -12.30 20.58 22.90
N LYS A 488 -12.82 21.57 22.15
CA LYS A 488 -14.15 21.49 21.52
C LYS A 488 -14.17 20.46 20.39
N TRP A 489 -13.17 20.46 19.52
CA TRP A 489 -13.04 19.52 18.39
C TRP A 489 -13.01 18.05 18.86
N PHE A 490 -12.20 17.74 19.87
CA PHE A 490 -12.11 16.38 20.42
C PHE A 490 -13.22 16.03 21.44
N LYS A 491 -14.21 16.91 21.67
CA LYS A 491 -15.32 16.68 22.63
C LYS A 491 -16.09 15.35 22.42
N PRO A 492 -16.31 14.84 21.20
CA PRO A 492 -16.98 13.53 21.00
C PRO A 492 -16.15 12.32 21.42
N VAL A 493 -14.83 12.46 21.60
CA VAL A 493 -13.91 11.35 21.87
C VAL A 493 -14.03 10.86 23.31
N GLU A 494 -14.11 9.54 23.49
CA GLU A 494 -14.08 8.92 24.82
C GLU A 494 -12.65 8.86 25.36
N ILE A 495 -12.45 9.43 26.55
CA ILE A 495 -11.16 9.38 27.25
C ILE A 495 -11.12 8.16 28.18
N TYR A 496 -9.91 7.65 28.44
CA TYR A 496 -9.68 6.60 29.43
C TYR A 496 -8.41 6.90 30.23
N THR A 497 -8.27 6.28 31.41
CA THR A 497 -7.03 6.34 32.20
C THR A 497 -6.27 5.01 32.13
N LYS A 498 -4.97 5.03 32.43
CA LYS A 498 -4.15 3.79 32.56
C LYS A 498 -4.65 2.84 33.68
N ARG A 499 -5.60 3.29 34.53
CA ARG A 499 -6.30 2.48 35.54
C ARG A 499 -7.71 2.04 35.11
N GLY A 500 -8.05 2.10 33.82
CA GLY A 500 -9.27 1.53 33.24
C GLY A 500 -10.56 2.37 33.36
N LEU A 501 -10.55 3.49 34.11
CA LEU A 501 -11.68 4.41 34.15
C LEU A 501 -11.92 5.04 32.77
N ARG A 502 -13.19 5.16 32.36
CA ARG A 502 -13.61 5.82 31.10
C ARG A 502 -14.42 7.08 31.38
N GLY A 503 -14.37 8.04 30.46
CA GLY A 503 -15.07 9.32 30.58
C GLY A 503 -15.23 10.04 29.24
N ARG A 504 -15.77 11.26 29.30
CA ARG A 504 -15.86 12.18 28.16
C ARG A 504 -15.48 13.60 28.57
N ILE A 505 -15.03 14.39 27.61
CA ILE A 505 -14.80 15.83 27.75
C ILE A 505 -16.16 16.54 27.92
N LYS A 506 -16.24 17.52 28.82
CA LYS A 506 -17.45 18.35 29.05
C LYS A 506 -17.31 19.73 28.41
N GLU A 507 -16.35 20.51 28.91
CA GLU A 507 -15.99 21.86 28.45
C GLU A 507 -14.48 22.10 28.55
N PRO A 508 -13.90 23.01 27.74
CA PRO A 508 -12.63 23.66 28.05
C PRO A 508 -12.75 24.54 29.31
N VAL A 509 -11.61 24.82 29.95
CA VAL A 509 -11.50 25.65 31.16
C VAL A 509 -10.41 26.69 30.94
N GLY A 510 -10.82 27.94 30.67
CA GLY A 510 -9.89 29.03 30.34
C GLY A 510 -9.25 28.88 28.95
N THR A 511 -8.19 29.65 28.72
CA THR A 511 -7.54 29.83 27.41
C THR A 511 -6.47 28.79 27.09
N HIS A 512 -5.78 28.22 28.08
CA HIS A 512 -4.63 27.33 27.88
C HIS A 512 -4.99 25.83 27.75
N GLY A 513 -6.04 25.51 27.00
CA GLY A 513 -6.38 24.12 26.61
C GLY A 513 -6.72 23.13 27.74
N MET A 514 -6.82 23.59 28.99
CA MET A 514 -7.28 22.75 30.09
C MET A 514 -8.72 22.28 29.82
N LEU A 515 -9.05 21.05 30.21
CA LEU A 515 -10.38 20.48 29.99
C LEU A 515 -10.99 19.94 31.28
N CYS A 516 -12.31 20.09 31.42
CA CYS A 516 -13.09 19.39 32.43
C CYS A 516 -13.68 18.12 31.82
N SER A 517 -13.41 16.97 32.43
CA SER A 517 -14.00 15.68 32.06
C SER A 517 -14.97 15.17 33.11
N LYS A 518 -15.90 14.30 32.68
CA LYS A 518 -16.78 13.50 33.54
C LYS A 518 -16.48 12.00 33.32
N PRO A 519 -16.42 11.16 34.37
CA PRO A 519 -16.39 9.71 34.21
C PRO A 519 -17.75 9.20 33.71
N LEU A 520 -17.72 8.16 32.88
CA LEU A 520 -18.90 7.42 32.40
C LEU A 520 -19.31 6.31 33.39
N HIS A 521 -18.33 5.67 34.02
CA HIS A 521 -18.56 4.68 35.07
C HIS A 521 -17.83 5.08 36.35
N LEU A 522 -18.64 5.39 37.37
CA LEU A 522 -18.34 5.18 38.78
C LEU A 522 -19.50 4.35 39.31
N LEU A 523 -19.33 3.03 39.21
CA LEU A 523 -20.05 2.00 39.95
C LEU A 523 -19.04 1.40 40.94
#